data_AF-A0A959NZU6-F1
#
_entry.id   AF-A0A959NZU6-F1
#
_cell.length_a   1.000
_cell.length_b   1.000
_cell.length_c   1.000
_cell.angle_alpha   90.00
_cell.angle_beta   90.00
_cell.angle_gamma   90.00
#
_symmetry.space_group_name_H-M   'P 1'
#
loop_
_entity.id
_entity.type
_entity.pdbx_description
1 polymer ?
#
loop_
_entity_poly.entity_id
_entity_poly.type
_entity_poly.pdbx_seq_one_letter_code
_entity_poly.pdbx_strand_id
1 'polypeptide(L)'
;TLPPSPVKEFPADSLEKQVYSMVNSLEDKIPLMNDRNRLAFALLNFLRGQGDPPLVTVRNNKLTLANITKEELAELLEKKLEEIKK
;
A
#
# COMPACT_ATOMS: atom_id res chain seq x y z
N THR A 1 3.98 12.35 32.44
CA THR A 1 4.20 11.53 31.23
C THR A 1 4.96 12.37 30.24
N LEU A 2 6.00 11.82 29.59
CA LEU A 2 6.69 12.55 28.53
C LEU A 2 5.73 12.77 27.35
N PRO A 3 5.80 13.92 26.66
CA PRO A 3 5.00 14.12 25.45
C PRO A 3 5.39 13.08 24.41
N PRO A 4 4.43 12.59 23.60
CA PRO A 4 4.73 11.68 22.51
C PRO A 4 5.74 12.33 21.55
N SER A 5 6.71 11.54 21.09
CA SER A 5 7.70 12.00 20.11
C SER A 5 6.99 12.57 18.88
N PRO A 6 7.43 13.72 18.34
CA PRO A 6 6.85 14.28 17.14
C PRO A 6 7.00 13.28 15.99
N VAL A 7 5.88 12.89 15.39
CA VAL A 7 5.86 12.00 14.23
C VAL A 7 6.39 12.79 13.04
N LYS A 8 7.52 12.34 12.48
CA LYS A 8 8.09 12.93 11.28
C LYS A 8 7.27 12.47 10.09
N GLU A 9 6.33 13.29 9.65
CA GLU A 9 5.55 12.97 8.46
C GLU A 9 6.43 12.97 7.21
N PHE A 10 6.17 12.01 6.32
CA PHE A 10 6.77 12.04 4.99
C PHE A 10 6.27 13.27 4.21
N PRO A 11 7.12 13.88 3.36
CA PRO A 11 6.69 14.95 2.46
C PRO A 11 5.49 14.49 1.62
N ALA A 12 4.51 15.36 1.42
CA ALA A 12 3.29 15.01 0.67
C ALA A 12 3.57 14.57 -0.78
N ASP A 13 4.62 15.14 -1.39
CA ASP A 13 5.10 14.80 -2.73
C ASP A 13 5.98 13.55 -2.77
N SER A 14 6.23 12.88 -1.64
CA SER A 14 7.02 11.66 -1.68
C SER A 14 6.20 10.49 -2.19
N LEU A 15 6.85 9.64 -3.01
CA LEU A 15 6.28 8.36 -3.45
C LEU A 15 5.75 7.52 -2.27
N GLU A 16 6.39 7.60 -1.10
CA GLU A 16 5.93 6.91 0.10
C GLU A 16 4.56 7.41 0.54
N LYS A 17 4.38 8.72 0.71
CA LYS A 17 3.10 9.28 1.18
C LYS A 17 1.98 8.95 0.20
N GLN A 18 2.25 9.03 -1.10
CA GLN A 18 1.27 8.69 -2.14
C GLN A 18 0.84 7.22 -2.08
N VAL A 19 1.80 6.29 -2.00
CA VAL A 19 1.50 4.84 -1.93
C VAL A 19 0.77 4.49 -0.63
N TYR A 20 1.22 5.01 0.51
CA TYR A 20 0.56 4.75 1.80
C TYR A 20 -0.86 5.32 1.85
N SER A 21 -1.08 6.55 1.39
CA SER A 21 -2.42 7.14 1.29
C SER A 21 -3.32 6.35 0.33
N MET A 22 -2.77 5.89 -0.80
CA MET A 22 -3.48 5.09 -1.77
C MET A 22 -3.96 3.76 -1.17
N VAL A 23 -3.08 3.02 -0.47
CA VAL A 23 -3.47 1.77 0.18
C VAL A 23 -4.39 2.03 1.38
N ASN A 24 -4.22 3.16 2.08
CA ASN A 24 -5.09 3.53 3.18
C ASN A 24 -6.54 3.77 2.72
N SER A 25 -6.75 4.30 1.51
CA SER A 25 -8.08 4.44 0.90
C SER A 25 -8.77 3.10 0.59
N LEU A 26 -8.07 1.98 0.73
CA LEU A 26 -8.60 0.63 0.54
C LEU A 26 -9.05 -0.01 1.84
N GLU A 27 -9.31 0.76 2.89
CA GLU A 27 -9.68 0.21 4.19
C GLU A 27 -10.98 -0.60 4.19
N ASP A 28 -11.93 -0.25 3.32
CA ASP A 28 -13.15 -1.03 3.11
C ASP A 28 -12.87 -2.42 2.52
N LYS A 29 -11.73 -2.58 1.83
CA LYS A 29 -11.28 -3.81 1.18
C LYS A 29 -10.24 -4.56 2.00
N ILE A 30 -9.40 -3.84 2.72
CA ILE A 30 -8.32 -4.33 3.58
C ILE A 30 -8.55 -3.69 4.97
N PRO A 31 -9.48 -4.24 5.77
CA PRO A 31 -9.85 -3.64 7.05
C PRO A 31 -8.66 -3.54 8.00
N LEU A 32 -7.74 -4.51 7.91
CA LEU A 32 -6.61 -4.62 8.82
C LEU A 32 -5.49 -3.64 8.43
N MET A 33 -5.25 -2.65 9.28
CA MET A 33 -4.25 -1.60 9.03
C MET A 33 -2.83 -2.14 8.86
N ASN A 34 -2.47 -3.21 9.58
CA ASN A 34 -1.15 -3.85 9.41
C ASN A 34 -0.99 -4.44 8.00
N ASP A 35 -2.05 -5.01 7.42
CA ASP A 35 -2.05 -5.56 6.06
C ASP A 35 -1.90 -4.43 5.03
N ARG A 36 -2.63 -3.32 5.24
CA ARG A 36 -2.46 -2.08 4.46
C ARG A 36 -1.03 -1.58 4.48
N ASN A 37 -0.41 -1.49 5.66
CA ASN A 37 0.97 -1.01 5.80
C ASN A 37 1.99 -1.95 5.14
N ARG A 38 1.83 -3.28 5.31
CA ARG A 38 2.70 -4.27 4.66
C ARG A 38 2.57 -4.22 3.13
N LEU A 39 1.35 -4.05 2.64
CA LEU A 39 1.08 -3.89 1.21
C LEU A 39 1.70 -2.60 0.67
N ALA A 40 1.48 -1.46 1.33
CA ALA A 40 2.04 -0.17 0.94
C ALA A 40 3.58 -0.22 0.85
N PHE A 41 4.23 -0.85 1.83
CA PHE A 41 5.68 -1.02 1.83
C PHE A 41 6.17 -1.90 0.66
N ALA A 42 5.49 -3.01 0.38
CA ALA A 42 5.85 -3.89 -0.73
C ALA A 42 5.68 -3.20 -2.09
N LEU A 43 4.57 -2.46 -2.28
CA LEU A 43 4.32 -1.68 -3.49
C LEU A 43 5.34 -0.55 -3.68
N LEU A 44 5.74 0.11 -2.60
CA LEU A 44 6.80 1.11 -2.64
C LEU A 44 8.12 0.49 -3.10
N ASN A 45 8.48 -0.69 -2.60
CA ASN A 45 9.70 -1.39 -3.03
C ASN A 45 9.62 -1.79 -4.50
N PHE A 46 8.44 -2.21 -4.98
CA PHE A 46 8.21 -2.46 -6.41
C PHE A 46 8.43 -1.20 -7.27
N LEU A 47 7.90 -0.05 -6.85
CA LEU A 47 8.13 1.23 -7.54
C LEU A 47 9.61 1.63 -7.55
N ARG A 48 10.37 1.25 -6.51
CA ARG A 48 11.83 1.45 -6.42
C ARG A 48 12.64 0.41 -7.20
N GLY A 49 12.00 -0.56 -7.85
CA GLY A 49 12.66 -1.64 -8.60
C GLY A 49 13.26 -2.75 -7.72
N GLN A 50 12.91 -2.80 -6.43
CA GLN A 50 13.42 -3.75 -5.44
C GLN A 50 12.37 -4.74 -4.93
N GLY A 51 11.16 -4.76 -5.52
CA GLY A 51 10.03 -5.55 -5.04
C GLY A 51 9.33 -6.34 -6.14
N ASP A 52 8.41 -7.20 -5.72
CA ASP A 52 7.61 -8.03 -6.61
C ASP A 52 6.40 -7.27 -7.18
N PRO A 53 5.88 -7.70 -8.35
CA PRO A 53 4.65 -7.15 -8.90
C PRO A 53 3.47 -7.18 -7.93
N PRO A 54 2.48 -6.29 -8.07
CA PRO A 54 1.31 -6.22 -7.18
C PRO A 54 0.57 -7.55 -7.06
N LEU A 55 0.40 -8.27 -8.18
CA LEU A 55 -0.25 -9.58 -8.19
C LEU A 55 0.49 -10.62 -7.33
N VAL A 56 1.82 -10.67 -7.42
CA VAL A 56 2.67 -11.57 -6.64
C VAL A 56 2.62 -11.16 -5.16
N THR A 57 2.71 -9.86 -4.89
CA THR A 57 2.64 -9.29 -3.54
C THR A 57 1.31 -9.62 -2.85
N VAL A 58 0.18 -9.47 -3.54
CA VAL A 58 -1.17 -9.77 -3.00
C VAL A 58 -1.38 -11.27 -2.82
N ARG A 59 -0.80 -12.11 -3.68
CA ARG A 59 -0.86 -13.57 -3.53
C ARG A 59 -0.03 -14.08 -2.36
N ASN A 60 1.19 -13.57 -2.20
CA ASN A 60 2.14 -13.98 -1.16
C ASN A 60 1.82 -13.38 0.20
N ASN A 61 1.29 -12.15 0.25
CA ASN A 61 0.82 -11.59 1.50
C ASN A 61 -0.48 -12.26 1.95
N LYS A 62 -0.51 -12.68 3.21
CA LYS A 62 -1.72 -13.16 3.88
C LYS A 62 -2.62 -11.96 4.24
N LEU A 63 -3.13 -11.27 3.22
CA LEU A 63 -4.00 -10.11 3.38
C LEU A 63 -5.41 -10.57 3.78
N THR A 64 -5.97 -9.88 4.76
CA THR A 64 -7.39 -9.98 5.10
C THR A 64 -8.17 -9.13 4.10
N LEU A 65 -8.87 -9.77 3.17
CA LEU A 65 -9.68 -9.09 2.16
C LEU A 65 -11.16 -9.15 2.54
N ALA A 66 -11.85 -8.03 2.35
CA ALA A 66 -13.29 -7.89 2.49
C ALA A 66 -13.88 -7.43 1.16
N ASN A 67 -14.90 -8.15 0.66
CA ASN A 67 -15.66 -7.77 -0.54
C ASN A 67 -14.80 -7.54 -1.81
N ILE A 68 -13.62 -8.15 -1.90
CA ILE A 68 -12.76 -8.13 -3.08
C ILE A 68 -11.95 -9.42 -3.18
N THR A 69 -11.70 -9.87 -4.40
CA THR A 69 -10.77 -10.97 -4.66
C THR A 69 -9.32 -10.49 -4.74
N LYS A 70 -8.37 -11.43 -4.65
CA LYS A 70 -6.95 -11.12 -4.78
C LYS A 70 -6.59 -10.56 -6.16
N GLU A 71 -7.26 -11.03 -7.21
CA GLU A 71 -7.03 -10.62 -8.59
C GLU A 71 -7.58 -9.22 -8.85
N GLU A 72 -8.81 -8.94 -8.44
CA GLU A 72 -9.40 -7.59 -8.53
C GLU A 72 -8.59 -6.57 -7.73
N LEU A 73 -8.08 -6.95 -6.55
CA LEU A 73 -7.21 -6.08 -5.77
C LEU A 73 -5.91 -5.80 -6.52
N ALA A 74 -5.29 -6.83 -7.11
CA ALA A 74 -4.05 -6.68 -7.86
C ALA A 74 -4.23 -5.74 -9.08
N GLU A 75 -5.28 -5.91 -9.86
CA GLU A 75 -5.60 -5.03 -11.00
C GLU A 75 -5.84 -3.58 -10.56
N LEU A 76 -6.55 -3.39 -9.44
CA LEU A 76 -6.82 -2.06 -8.90
C LEU A 76 -5.54 -1.37 -8.41
N LEU A 77 -4.61 -2.14 -7.81
CA LEU A 77 -3.31 -1.64 -7.41
C LEU A 77 -2.44 -1.31 -8.62
N GLU A 78 -2.40 -2.16 -9.66
CA GLU A 78 -1.64 -1.88 -10.88
C GLU A 78 -2.08 -0.57 -11.54
N LYS A 79 -3.39 -0.35 -11.71
CA LYS A 79 -3.92 0.91 -12.25
C LYS A 79 -3.50 2.13 -11.41
N LYS A 80 -3.61 2.02 -10.08
CA LYS A 80 -3.21 3.10 -9.16
C LYS A 80 -1.70 3.34 -9.16
N LEU A 81 -0.89 2.32 -9.38
CA LEU A 81 0.57 2.45 -9.47
C LEU A 81 1.01 3.07 -10.79
N GLU A 82 0.31 2.81 -11.88
CA GLU A 82 0.51 3.50 -13.15
C GLU A 82 0.20 5.00 -13.06
N GLU A 83 -0.83 5.38 -12.30
CA GLU A 83 -1.14 6.79 -12.00
C GLU A 83 -0.01 7.48 -11.22
N ILE A 84 0.66 6.77 -10.31
CA ILE A 84 1.79 7.31 -9.50
C ILE A 84 3.10 7.38 -10.31
N LYS A 85 3.26 6.51 -11.31
CA LYS A 85 4.44 6.50 -12.19
C LYS A 85 4.42 7.59 -13.27
N LYS A 86 3.25 8.18 -13.55
CA LYS A 86 3.09 9.28 -14.51
C LYS A 86 3.57 10.60 -13.94
#